data_AF-A0A970FFV1-F1
#
_entry.id   AF-A0A970FFV1-F1
#
_cell.length_a   1.000
_cell.length_b   1.000
_cell.length_c   1.000
_cell.angle_alpha   90.00
_cell.angle_beta   90.00
_cell.angle_gamma   90.00
#
_symmetry.space_group_name_H-M   'P 1'
#
loop_
_entity.id
_entity.type
_entity.pdbx_description
1 polymer ?
#
loop_
_entity_poly.entity_id
_entity_poly.type
_entity_poly.pdbx_seq_one_letter_code
_entity_poly.pdbx_strand_id
1 'polypeptide(L)'
;MVMPMQISLDEILSMLLARVDSLAINDENSKSKFNIVTRVLYKKGILSDADIVESIKEEHRMLKELGVISEEPSDEIVQTIADGILQWIKGDVESVKKGLEDYERRVQEAMAKQQAQKPKIDVASPAVLHQLNRLGGAKGQGGGKIII
;
A
#
# COMPACT_ATOMS: atom_id res chain seq x y z
N MET A 1 23.84 44.19 10.38
CA MET A 1 22.43 43.93 10.74
C MET A 1 22.06 42.58 10.18
N VAL A 2 21.80 41.59 11.05
CA VAL A 2 21.20 40.31 10.62
C VAL A 2 19.71 40.56 10.61
N MET A 3 19.11 40.66 9.42
CA MET A 3 17.66 40.79 9.30
C MET A 3 17.02 39.46 9.76
N PRO A 4 16.01 39.48 10.63
CA PRO A 4 15.26 38.28 10.97
C PRO A 4 14.53 37.82 9.71
N MET A 5 14.94 36.68 9.13
CA MET A 5 14.18 36.05 8.06
C MET A 5 12.83 35.62 8.63
N GLN A 6 11.78 36.38 8.32
CA GLN A 6 10.41 35.95 8.55
C GLN A 6 10.07 34.93 7.47
N ILE A 7 10.28 33.65 7.78
CA ILE A 7 9.87 32.56 6.90
C ILE A 7 8.37 32.36 7.10
N SER A 8 7.59 32.53 6.03
CA SER A 8 6.15 32.25 6.04
C SER A 8 5.89 30.73 6.09
N LEU A 9 4.71 30.33 6.55
CA LEU A 9 4.33 28.91 6.57
C LEU A 9 4.42 28.28 5.17
N ASP A 10 4.03 29.02 4.14
CA ASP A 10 4.08 28.56 2.74
C ASP A 10 5.51 28.36 2.23
N GLU A 11 6.46 29.19 2.66
CA GLU A 11 7.89 28.98 2.38
C GLU A 11 8.42 27.74 3.10
N ILE A 12 8.01 27.49 4.35
CA ILE A 12 8.38 26.25 5.07
C ILE A 12 7.81 25.03 4.33
N LEU A 13 6.54 25.07 3.92
CA LEU A 13 5.90 23.98 3.17
C LEU A 13 6.58 23.75 1.81
N SER A 14 6.92 24.82 1.09
CA SER A 14 7.64 24.72 -0.19
C SER A 14 9.04 24.14 -0.03
N MET A 15 9.75 24.54 1.03
CA MET A 15 11.07 23.97 1.36
C MET A 15 10.98 22.50 1.77
N LEU A 16 9.95 22.10 2.52
CA LEU A 16 9.71 20.71 2.89
C LEU A 16 9.36 19.86 1.67
N LEU A 17 8.47 20.33 0.80
CA LEU A 17 8.12 19.64 -0.45
C LEU A 17 9.36 19.45 -1.34
N ALA A 18 10.16 20.50 -1.55
CA ALA A 18 11.39 20.40 -2.33
C ALA A 18 12.39 19.40 -1.74
N ARG A 19 12.46 19.28 -0.41
CA ARG A 19 13.28 18.27 0.28
C ARG A 19 12.72 16.86 0.10
N VAL A 20 11.42 16.68 0.21
CA VAL A 20 10.74 15.40 -0.02
C VAL A 20 10.94 14.93 -1.46
N ASP A 21 10.74 15.80 -2.44
CA ASP A 21 10.97 15.50 -3.85
C ASP A 21 12.43 15.12 -4.11
N SER A 22 13.37 15.87 -3.52
CA SER A 22 14.80 15.54 -3.61
C SER A 22 15.14 14.19 -2.98
N LEU A 23 14.50 13.82 -1.87
CA LEU A 23 14.70 12.52 -1.24
C LEU A 23 14.14 11.39 -2.11
N ALA A 24 12.96 11.58 -2.69
CA ALA A 24 12.36 10.62 -3.61
C ALA A 24 13.23 10.38 -4.85
N ILE A 25 13.75 11.45 -5.47
CA ILE A 25 14.66 11.33 -6.62
C ILE A 25 15.95 10.60 -6.24
N ASN A 26 16.50 10.88 -5.06
CA ASN A 26 17.73 10.23 -4.60
C ASN A 26 17.51 8.73 -4.32
N ASP A 27 16.37 8.38 -3.73
CA ASP A 27 15.98 6.99 -3.50
C ASP A 27 15.86 6.22 -4.84
N GLU A 28 15.18 6.79 -5.83
CA GLU A 28 15.07 6.19 -7.18
C GLU A 28 16.43 6.03 -7.87
N ASN A 29 17.31 7.03 -7.76
CA ASN A 29 18.66 6.94 -8.31
C ASN A 29 19.48 5.84 -7.60
N SER A 30 19.35 5.73 -6.28
CA SER A 30 20.05 4.72 -5.49
C SER A 30 19.58 3.30 -5.84
N LYS A 31 18.26 3.09 -5.96
CA LYS A 31 17.69 1.83 -6.47
C LYS A 31 18.22 1.48 -7.85
N SER A 32 18.25 2.45 -8.77
CA SER A 32 18.76 2.25 -10.13
C SER A 32 20.22 1.78 -10.13
N LYS A 33 21.10 2.46 -9.38
CA LYS A 33 22.51 2.07 -9.26
C LYS A 33 22.67 0.70 -8.63
N PHE A 34 21.92 0.42 -7.57
CA PHE A 34 21.92 -0.89 -6.92
C PHE A 34 21.52 -1.99 -7.90
N ASN A 35 20.43 -1.81 -8.64
CA ASN A 35 19.96 -2.77 -9.63
C ASN A 35 21.01 -3.07 -10.70
N ILE A 36 21.70 -2.03 -11.21
CA ILE A 36 22.76 -2.18 -12.20
C ILE A 36 23.91 -3.01 -11.62
N VAL A 37 24.40 -2.65 -10.43
CA VAL A 37 25.53 -3.36 -9.79
C VAL A 37 25.15 -4.81 -9.50
N THR A 38 24.01 -5.05 -8.86
CA THR A 38 23.54 -6.40 -8.51
C THR A 38 23.36 -7.27 -9.75
N ARG A 39 22.83 -6.72 -10.85
CA ARG A 39 22.72 -7.44 -12.13
C ARG A 39 24.08 -7.75 -12.75
N VAL A 40 25.06 -6.86 -12.62
CA VAL A 40 26.44 -7.13 -13.06
C VAL A 40 27.05 -8.27 -12.25
N LEU A 41 26.89 -8.26 -10.93
CA LEU A 41 27.39 -9.32 -10.03
C LEU A 41 26.76 -10.68 -10.37
N TYR A 42 25.44 -10.70 -10.61
CA TYR A 42 24.72 -11.89 -11.03
C TYR A 42 25.24 -12.44 -12.37
N LYS A 43 25.37 -11.58 -13.39
CA LYS A 43 25.90 -11.97 -14.71
C LYS A 43 27.34 -12.46 -14.68
N LYS A 44 28.13 -12.01 -13.70
CA LYS A 44 29.51 -12.46 -13.49
C LYS A 44 29.59 -13.76 -12.69
N GLY A 45 28.46 -14.29 -12.21
CA GLY A 45 28.42 -15.50 -11.37
C GLY A 45 28.95 -15.28 -9.96
N ILE A 46 29.11 -14.03 -9.53
CA ILE A 46 29.53 -13.69 -8.16
C ILE A 46 28.35 -13.84 -7.19
N LEU A 47 27.14 -13.61 -7.68
CA LEU A 47 25.89 -13.81 -6.96
C LEU A 47 25.10 -14.91 -7.66
N SER A 48 24.68 -15.93 -6.92
CA SER A 48 23.86 -17.04 -7.43
C SER A 48 22.47 -17.07 -6.79
N ASP A 49 21.55 -17.83 -7.40
CA ASP A 49 20.21 -18.04 -6.86
C ASP A 49 20.27 -18.67 -5.45
N ALA A 50 21.23 -19.56 -5.20
CA ALA A 50 21.43 -20.17 -3.89
C ALA A 50 21.90 -19.16 -2.84
N ASP A 51 22.80 -18.24 -3.20
CA ASP A 51 23.28 -17.20 -2.28
C ASP A 51 22.14 -16.29 -1.82
N ILE A 52 21.20 -15.97 -2.71
CA ILE A 52 20.01 -15.16 -2.38
C ILE A 52 19.10 -15.92 -1.41
N VAL A 53 18.80 -17.19 -1.70
CA VAL A 53 17.93 -18.02 -0.85
C VAL A 53 18.52 -18.14 0.55
N GLU A 54 19.81 -18.43 0.67
CA GLU A 54 20.48 -18.55 1.98
C GLU A 54 20.47 -17.21 2.71
N SER A 55 20.76 -16.10 2.02
CA SER A 55 20.73 -14.76 2.61
C SER A 55 19.35 -14.40 3.19
N ILE A 56 18.26 -14.82 2.53
CA ILE A 56 16.89 -14.60 3.04
C ILE A 56 16.65 -15.41 4.32
N LYS A 57 17.14 -16.66 4.36
CA LYS A 57 17.02 -17.51 5.56
C LYS A 57 17.82 -16.94 6.72
N GLU A 58 19.05 -16.49 6.46
CA GLU A 58 19.90 -15.84 7.46
C GLU A 58 19.24 -14.57 8.02
N GLU A 59 18.67 -13.71 7.16
CA GLU A 59 17.96 -12.51 7.58
C GLU A 59 16.78 -12.84 8.51
N HIS A 60 15.94 -13.81 8.14
CA HIS A 60 14.80 -14.19 8.99
C HIS A 60 15.24 -14.85 10.30
N ARG A 61 16.33 -15.62 10.28
CA ARG A 61 16.92 -16.16 11.53
C ARG A 61 17.40 -15.03 12.43
N MET A 62 18.07 -14.02 11.88
CA MET A 62 18.50 -12.84 12.62
C MET A 62 17.30 -12.09 13.21
N LEU A 63 16.25 -11.87 12.43
CA LEU A 63 15.02 -11.21 12.91
C LEU A 63 14.33 -11.99 14.04
N LYS A 64 14.38 -13.33 14.01
CA LYS A 64 13.87 -14.18 15.08
C LYS A 64 14.73 -14.09 16.34
N GLU A 65 16.06 -14.11 16.21
CA GLU A 65 16.99 -13.92 17.33
C GLU A 65 16.84 -12.55 18.00
N LEU A 66 16.54 -11.51 17.20
CA LEU A 66 16.22 -10.17 17.69
C LEU A 66 14.82 -10.05 18.31
N GLY A 67 13.99 -11.10 18.24
CA GLY A 67 12.62 -11.11 18.77
C GLY A 67 11.63 -10.28 17.97
N VAL A 68 11.95 -9.91 16.72
CA VAL A 68 11.06 -9.17 15.82
C VAL A 68 9.97 -10.08 15.26
N ILE A 69 10.29 -11.36 15.05
CA ILE A 69 9.37 -12.40 14.57
C ILE A 69 9.42 -13.63 15.47
N SER A 70 8.28 -14.32 15.58
CA SER A 70 8.13 -15.48 16.48
C SER A 70 8.64 -16.79 15.88
N GLU A 71 8.52 -16.95 14.57
CA GLU A 71 8.88 -18.16 13.85
C GLU A 71 9.57 -17.83 12.53
N GLU A 72 10.40 -18.76 12.05
CA GLU A 72 11.01 -18.65 10.73
C GLU A 72 9.97 -18.95 9.65
N PRO A 73 9.99 -18.22 8.52
CA PRO A 73 9.07 -18.49 7.41
C PRO A 73 9.29 -19.90 6.85
N SER A 74 8.24 -20.49 6.30
CA SER A 74 8.35 -21.78 5.60
C SER A 74 9.25 -21.67 4.37
N ASP A 75 9.83 -22.78 3.94
CA ASP A 75 10.67 -22.83 2.73
C ASP A 75 9.92 -22.34 1.48
N GLU A 76 8.60 -22.57 1.40
CA GLU A 76 7.77 -22.03 0.30
C GLU A 76 7.73 -20.49 0.28
N ILE A 77 7.62 -19.86 1.46
CA ILE A 77 7.62 -18.40 1.59
C ILE A 77 9.00 -17.85 1.25
N VAL A 78 10.06 -18.48 1.75
CA VAL A 78 11.44 -18.11 1.42
C VAL A 78 11.66 -18.15 -0.09
N GLN A 79 11.22 -19.24 -0.74
CA GLN A 79 11.37 -19.38 -2.18
C GLN A 79 10.57 -18.32 -2.94
N THR A 80 9.35 -18.01 -2.49
CA THR A 80 8.53 -16.95 -3.10
C THR A 80 9.21 -15.59 -3.03
N ILE A 81 9.84 -15.26 -1.89
CA ILE A 81 10.62 -14.02 -1.73
C ILE A 81 11.85 -14.04 -2.65
N ALA A 82 12.57 -15.16 -2.69
CA ALA A 82 13.74 -15.33 -3.54
C ALA A 82 13.40 -15.16 -5.02
N ASP A 83 12.31 -15.78 -5.48
CA ASP A 83 11.84 -15.69 -6.87
C ASP A 83 11.51 -14.24 -7.25
N GLY A 84 10.87 -13.48 -6.37
CA GLY A 84 10.60 -12.06 -6.59
C GLY A 84 11.88 -11.22 -6.73
N ILE A 85 12.85 -11.44 -5.85
CA ILE A 85 14.16 -10.77 -5.92
C ILE A 85 14.91 -11.17 -7.19
N LEU A 86 14.88 -12.45 -7.55
CA LEU A 86 15.53 -12.97 -8.75
C LEU A 86 14.90 -12.42 -10.03
N GLN A 87 13.57 -12.32 -10.11
CA GLN A 87 12.87 -11.68 -11.24
C GLN A 87 13.35 -10.23 -11.43
N TRP A 88 13.50 -9.50 -10.33
CA TRP A 88 13.99 -8.12 -10.33
C TRP A 88 15.45 -8.01 -10.79
N ILE A 89 16.34 -8.85 -10.25
CA ILE A 89 17.77 -8.89 -10.60
C ILE A 89 17.95 -9.30 -12.06
N LYS A 90 17.26 -10.35 -12.51
CA LYS A 90 17.29 -10.85 -13.89
C LYS A 90 16.69 -9.83 -14.86
N GLY A 91 15.79 -8.97 -14.38
CA GLY A 91 15.19 -7.90 -15.17
C GLY A 91 14.15 -8.42 -16.14
N ASP A 92 13.41 -9.45 -15.73
CA ASP A 92 12.35 -10.01 -16.53
C ASP A 92 11.11 -9.07 -16.51
N VAL A 93 11.14 -8.07 -17.39
CA VAL A 93 10.09 -7.05 -17.50
C VAL A 93 8.75 -7.68 -17.88
N GLU A 94 8.75 -8.76 -18.66
CA GLU A 94 7.51 -9.43 -19.09
C GLU A 94 6.84 -10.13 -17.91
N SER A 95 7.61 -10.87 -17.11
CA SER A 95 7.09 -11.50 -15.89
C SER A 95 6.60 -10.46 -14.88
N VAL A 96 7.31 -9.34 -14.73
CA VAL A 96 6.87 -8.26 -13.83
C VAL A 96 5.57 -7.61 -14.31
N LYS A 97 5.43 -7.32 -15.60
CA LYS A 97 4.17 -6.79 -16.18
C LYS A 97 3.01 -7.74 -15.98
N LYS A 98 3.22 -9.03 -16.25
CA LYS A 98 2.21 -10.06 -16.06
C LYS A 98 1.80 -10.19 -14.58
N GLY A 99 2.76 -10.12 -13.67
CA GLY A 99 2.50 -10.09 -12.23
C GLY A 99 1.65 -8.89 -11.81
N LEU A 100 1.89 -7.71 -12.39
CA LEU A 100 1.09 -6.51 -12.15
C LEU A 100 -0.34 -6.67 -12.66
N GLU A 101 -0.52 -7.18 -13.88
CA GLU A 101 -1.83 -7.45 -14.47
C GLU A 101 -2.63 -8.48 -13.65
N ASP A 102 -1.99 -9.56 -13.21
CA ASP A 102 -2.63 -10.58 -12.38
C ASP A 102 -2.99 -10.04 -10.98
N TYR A 103 -2.16 -9.17 -10.41
CA TYR A 103 -2.47 -8.49 -9.15
C TYR A 103 -3.65 -7.53 -9.31
N GLU A 104 -3.65 -6.67 -10.34
CA GLU A 104 -4.77 -5.77 -10.64
C GLU A 104 -6.07 -6.55 -10.85
N ARG A 105 -6.03 -7.66 -11.61
CA ARG A 105 -7.18 -8.53 -11.81
C ARG A 105 -7.70 -9.09 -10.49
N ARG A 106 -6.82 -9.60 -9.61
CA ARG A 106 -7.21 -10.12 -8.28
C ARG A 106 -7.82 -9.04 -7.40
N VAL A 107 -7.29 -7.82 -7.41
CA VAL A 107 -7.83 -6.68 -6.65
C VAL A 107 -9.20 -6.28 -7.20
N GLN A 108 -9.36 -6.19 -8.52
CA GLN A 108 -10.65 -5.90 -9.15
C GLN A 108 -11.67 -6.99 -8.85
N GLU A 109 -11.30 -8.27 -8.94
CA GLU A 109 -12.18 -9.39 -8.57
C GLU A 109 -12.56 -9.37 -7.09
N ALA A 110 -11.64 -9.04 -6.19
CA ALA A 110 -11.92 -8.90 -4.77
C ALA A 110 -12.86 -7.72 -4.49
N MET A 111 -12.65 -6.57 -5.15
CA MET A 111 -13.54 -5.41 -5.05
C MET A 111 -14.92 -5.70 -5.65
N ALA A 112 -14.99 -6.41 -6.78
CA ALA A 112 -16.25 -6.84 -7.38
C ALA A 112 -17.01 -7.83 -6.49
N LYS A 113 -16.30 -8.79 -5.87
CA LYS A 113 -16.88 -9.71 -4.87
C LYS A 113 -17.36 -8.97 -3.63
N GLN A 114 -16.63 -7.96 -3.15
CA GLN A 114 -17.06 -7.12 -2.03
C GLN A 114 -18.27 -6.24 -2.40
N GLN A 115 -18.35 -5.73 -3.63
CA GLN A 115 -19.54 -5.00 -4.10
C GLN A 115 -20.75 -5.90 -4.31
N ALA A 116 -20.54 -7.15 -4.75
CA ALA A 116 -21.60 -8.15 -4.91
C ALA A 116 -22.07 -8.75 -3.56
N GLN A 117 -21.18 -8.83 -2.56
CA GLN A 117 -21.50 -9.34 -1.21
C GLN A 117 -21.90 -8.24 -0.21
N LYS A 118 -21.76 -6.95 -0.55
CA LYS A 118 -22.43 -5.90 0.22
C LYS A 118 -23.93 -6.18 0.13
N PRO A 119 -24.64 -6.43 1.26
CA PRO A 119 -26.09 -6.44 1.21
C PRO A 119 -26.50 -5.09 0.64
N LYS A 120 -27.20 -5.09 -0.50
CA LYS A 120 -27.90 -3.90 -0.98
C LYS A 120 -28.93 -3.57 0.09
N ILE A 121 -28.53 -2.79 1.09
CA ILE A 121 -29.49 -2.04 1.86
C ILE A 121 -29.94 -0.97 0.88
N ASP A 122 -31.11 -1.17 0.27
CA ASP A 122 -31.84 -0.13 -0.45
C ASP A 122 -32.25 0.93 0.57
N VAL A 123 -31.28 1.67 1.09
CA VAL A 123 -31.52 2.88 1.86
C VAL A 123 -32.02 3.87 0.83
N ALA A 124 -33.34 4.00 0.75
CA ALA A 124 -33.96 5.03 -0.06
C ALA A 124 -33.26 6.36 0.25
N SER A 125 -32.89 7.11 -0.79
CA SER A 125 -32.18 8.37 -0.60
C SER A 125 -32.94 9.26 0.39
N PRO A 126 -32.26 10.12 1.17
CA PRO A 126 -32.94 10.99 2.14
C PRO A 126 -34.10 11.79 1.53
N ALA A 127 -34.07 12.04 0.21
CA ALA A 127 -35.15 12.63 -0.56
C ALA A 127 -36.47 11.83 -0.49
N VAL A 128 -36.42 10.49 -0.52
CA VAL A 128 -37.59 9.61 -0.43
C VAL A 128 -38.18 9.62 0.99
N LEU A 129 -37.33 9.65 2.02
CA LEU A 129 -37.78 9.82 3.42
C LEU A 129 -38.49 11.16 3.62
N HIS A 130 -37.97 12.24 3.02
CA HIS A 130 -38.62 13.55 3.07
C HIS A 130 -39.95 13.60 2.32
N GLN A 131 -40.10 12.87 1.20
CA GLN A 131 -41.37 12.77 0.48
C GLN A 131 -42.42 11.97 1.26
N LEU A 132 -42.04 10.85 1.87
CA LEU A 132 -42.92 10.05 2.72
C LEU A 132 -43.37 10.83 3.97
N ASN A 133 -42.48 11.61 4.58
CA ASN A 133 -42.82 12.44 5.73
C ASN A 133 -43.80 13.57 5.36
N ARG A 134 -43.69 14.13 4.15
CA ARG A 134 -44.67 15.10 3.62
C ARG A 134 -46.03 14.46 3.29
N LEU A 135 -46.04 13.20 2.83
CA LEU A 135 -47.27 12.47 2.52
C LEU A 135 -47.97 11.92 3.77
N GLY A 136 -47.23 11.59 4.83
CA GLY A 136 -47.76 11.09 6.11
C GLY A 136 -48.27 12.18 7.06
N GLY A 137 -47.95 13.45 6.81
CA GLY A 137 -48.20 14.57 7.72
C GLY A 137 -49.63 15.12 7.79
N ALA A 138 -50.63 14.42 7.24
CA ALA A 138 -52.03 14.87 7.23
C ALA A 138 -52.97 13.84 7.88
N LYS A 139 -52.72 13.47 9.14
CA LYS A 139 -53.75 12.90 10.05
C LYS A 139 -53.24 12.90 11.51
N GLY A 140 -53.89 13.70 12.35
CA GLY A 140 -53.90 13.48 13.81
C GLY A 140 -53.33 14.60 14.68
N GLN A 141 -54.14 15.65 14.89
CA GLN A 141 -54.06 16.51 16.08
C GLN A 141 -54.22 15.71 17.38
N GLY A 142 -53.62 16.21 18.47
CA GLY A 142 -53.94 15.89 19.86
C GLY A 142 -52.72 15.36 20.60
N GLY A 143 -52.15 15.97 21.63
CA GLY A 143 -52.72 16.88 22.61
C GLY A 143 -52.34 16.35 24.01
N GLY A 144 -51.28 16.91 24.60
CA GLY A 144 -50.98 16.96 26.05
C GLY A 144 -50.90 15.66 26.87
N LYS A 145 -49.71 15.36 27.40
CA LYS A 145 -49.30 15.70 28.79
C LYS A 145 -47.95 15.04 29.10
N ILE A 146 -47.00 15.87 29.52
CA ILE A 146 -45.84 15.45 30.32
C ILE A 146 -46.38 15.09 31.70
N ILE A 147 -46.05 13.90 32.20
CA ILE A 147 -46.14 13.57 33.62
C ILE A 147 -44.75 13.09 34.05
N ILE A 148 -44.34 13.62 35.21
CA ILE A 148 -43.11 13.37 35.98
C ILE A 148 -42.97 11.89 36.32
#